data_AF-A0A220UEX5-F1
#
_entry.id   AF-A0A220UEX5-F1
#
_cell.length_a   1.000
_cell.length_b   1.000
_cell.length_c   1.000
_cell.angle_alpha   90.00
_cell.angle_beta   90.00
_cell.angle_gamma   90.00
#
_symmetry.space_group_name_H-M   'P 1'
#
loop_
_entity.id
_entity.type
_entity.pdbx_description
1 polymer ?
#
loop_
_entity_poly.entity_id
_entity_poly.type
_entity_poly.pdbx_seq_one_letter_code
_entity_poly.pdbx_strand_id
1 'polypeptide(L)'
;MARSYATVGQMLTFAMDRSLQSTGLEGWSFHPDRSDVILRHMLEFVLMAPRSRSAFLRTVARTAHTTGSIVAAPRLRRNAPDLVAEMFPATAAEEDGARLGIALRTGGAFDVPRLQSLRAALGFSPHHLLIAISRRSDLQDCQDALPPGVICLSWDRLSRRMTEADPGHAALWETIGEIGENSGRPVVQFPVDPKKLLTKRRVAREFRAHLDVLHQAGRTLLGSSAHFSTRRGQATAHLQVGVGLHRTGLEFGEVKHGTPVHLLRTGQEPTPLGIGRLEDPTARAAARERLDALARRRSWRTGARLPQVPTELVGTPASPEVEGARLLLWGIFNPMLLRDRGFDLAAARRQPALTASTLGLRLHHRGDDSRTTYRIWVGGEREWRQLIPNVTREASDVRGEETYAIAPRKNQSTADFVWEVHRALRSLTIT
;
A
#
# COMPACT_ATOMS: atom_id res chain seq x y z
N MET A 1 36.43 -28.94 1.36
CA MET A 1 35.27 -28.10 0.98
C MET A 1 34.66 -27.50 2.24
N ALA A 2 34.86 -26.21 2.50
CA ALA A 2 34.24 -25.56 3.66
C ALA A 2 32.74 -25.36 3.38
N ARG A 3 31.88 -26.08 4.10
CA ARG A 3 30.43 -25.87 4.08
C ARG A 3 30.16 -24.49 4.68
N SER A 4 29.60 -23.57 3.90
CA SER A 4 29.04 -22.33 4.45
C SER A 4 27.86 -22.72 5.34
N TYR A 5 27.99 -22.51 6.65
CA TYR A 5 26.97 -22.79 7.66
C TYR A 5 25.94 -21.65 7.80
N ALA A 6 25.80 -20.79 6.78
CA ALA A 6 24.87 -19.67 6.84
C ALA A 6 23.42 -20.20 6.79
N THR A 7 22.72 -20.07 7.92
CA THR A 7 21.32 -20.49 8.06
C THR A 7 20.36 -19.31 7.96
N VAL A 8 19.09 -19.58 7.63
CA VAL A 8 18.02 -18.58 7.63
C VAL A 8 17.90 -17.90 9.00
N GLY A 9 18.05 -18.67 10.09
CA GLY A 9 18.01 -18.15 11.45
C GLY A 9 19.10 -17.11 11.71
N GLN A 10 20.36 -17.40 11.35
CA GLN A 10 21.47 -16.44 11.50
C GLN A 10 21.27 -15.18 10.67
N MET A 11 20.78 -15.32 9.43
CA MET A 11 20.46 -14.18 8.57
C MET A 11 19.39 -13.27 9.19
N LEU A 12 18.31 -13.86 9.73
CA LEU A 12 17.23 -13.10 10.37
C LEU A 12 17.70 -12.43 11.66
N THR A 13 18.46 -13.12 12.51
CA THR A 13 19.05 -12.54 13.72
C THR A 13 19.96 -11.36 13.37
N PHE A 14 20.88 -11.54 12.41
CA PHE A 14 21.75 -10.47 11.93
C PHE A 14 20.93 -9.27 11.43
N ALA A 15 19.89 -9.53 10.63
CA ALA A 15 19.06 -8.47 10.07
C ALA A 15 18.26 -7.71 11.15
N MET A 16 17.73 -8.41 12.13
CA MET A 16 16.98 -7.82 13.24
C MET A 16 17.88 -6.96 14.13
N ASP A 17 19.05 -7.48 14.54
CA ASP A 17 20.00 -6.74 15.38
C ASP A 17 20.48 -5.45 14.70
N ARG A 18 20.84 -5.54 13.41
CA ARG A 18 21.24 -4.37 12.62
C ARG A 18 20.10 -3.38 12.39
N SER A 19 18.87 -3.87 12.22
CA SER A 19 17.69 -3.00 12.05
C SER A 19 17.40 -2.16 13.30
N LEU A 20 17.61 -2.71 14.50
CA LEU A 20 17.43 -1.99 15.77
C LEU A 20 18.50 -0.94 16.01
N GLN A 21 19.72 -1.18 15.51
CA GLN A 21 20.86 -0.25 15.64
C GLN A 21 20.89 0.82 14.54
N SER A 22 20.04 0.72 13.51
CA SER A 22 20.03 1.66 12.39
C SER A 22 19.47 3.03 12.82
N THR A 23 20.36 3.95 13.19
CA THR A 23 20.05 5.35 13.48
C THR A 23 19.47 6.07 12.25
N GLY A 24 18.44 6.90 12.46
CA GLY A 24 17.82 7.72 11.40
C GLY A 24 16.32 7.48 11.12
N LEU A 25 15.64 6.61 11.89
CA LEU A 25 14.21 6.34 11.73
C LEU A 25 13.29 7.34 12.47
N GLU A 26 13.81 8.14 13.41
CA GLU A 26 13.02 8.93 14.36
C GLU A 26 12.45 10.26 13.83
N GLY A 27 12.76 10.66 12.59
CA GLY A 27 12.32 11.96 12.03
C GLY A 27 11.59 11.90 10.69
N TRP A 28 11.30 10.70 10.18
CA TRP A 28 10.85 10.52 8.80
C TRP A 28 9.34 10.34 8.76
N SER A 29 8.62 11.38 8.30
CA SER A 29 7.15 11.39 8.12
C SER A 29 6.61 10.42 7.05
N PHE A 30 7.50 9.60 6.48
CA PHE A 30 7.20 8.37 5.76
C PHE A 30 8.07 7.29 6.40
N HIS A 31 7.50 6.46 7.27
CA HIS A 31 8.22 5.30 7.77
C HIS A 31 8.70 4.46 6.57
N PRO A 32 10.01 4.20 6.39
CA PRO A 32 10.39 3.08 5.56
C PRO A 32 9.73 1.84 6.15
N ASP A 33 9.06 1.04 5.33
CA ASP A 33 8.42 -0.19 5.81
C ASP A 33 9.50 -0.98 6.56
N ARG A 34 9.23 -1.37 7.81
CA ARG A 34 10.18 -2.10 8.68
C ARG A 34 10.83 -3.27 7.93
N SER A 35 10.06 -3.89 7.05
CA SER A 35 10.49 -4.93 6.12
C SER A 35 11.62 -4.53 5.18
N ASP A 36 11.64 -3.31 4.64
CA ASP A 36 12.71 -2.82 3.75
C ASP A 36 14.06 -2.78 4.50
N VAL A 37 14.05 -2.38 5.77
CA VAL A 37 15.25 -2.32 6.62
C VAL A 37 15.75 -3.73 6.95
N ILE A 38 14.84 -4.63 7.29
CA ILE A 38 15.18 -6.04 7.55
C ILE A 38 15.76 -6.67 6.28
N LEU A 39 15.09 -6.53 5.14
CA LEU A 39 15.55 -7.09 3.85
C LEU A 39 16.89 -6.52 3.39
N ARG A 40 17.16 -5.25 3.66
CA ARG A 40 18.48 -4.64 3.43
C ARG A 40 19.59 -5.41 4.13
N HIS A 41 19.41 -5.72 5.42
CA HIS A 41 20.43 -6.43 6.18
C HIS A 41 20.44 -7.94 5.93
N MET A 42 19.31 -8.54 5.56
CA MET A 42 19.29 -9.92 5.05
C MET A 42 20.12 -10.03 3.76
N LEU A 43 19.92 -9.09 2.82
CA LEU A 43 20.65 -9.07 1.57
C LEU A 43 22.14 -8.77 1.79
N GLU A 44 22.48 -7.84 2.71
CA GLU A 44 23.85 -7.61 3.16
C GLU A 44 24.49 -8.90 3.66
N PHE A 45 23.84 -9.62 4.57
CA PHE A 45 24.34 -10.87 5.16
C PHE A 45 24.67 -11.91 4.09
N VAL A 46 23.77 -12.15 3.14
CA VAL A 46 24.01 -13.13 2.08
C VAL A 46 25.12 -12.66 1.14
N LEU A 47 25.20 -11.35 0.84
CA LEU A 47 26.23 -10.77 -0.01
C LEU A 47 27.60 -10.61 0.68
N MET A 48 27.71 -10.87 1.99
CA MET A 48 29.01 -11.03 2.65
C MET A 48 29.74 -12.29 2.16
N ALA A 49 29.00 -13.33 1.76
CA ALA A 49 29.59 -14.54 1.23
C ALA A 49 30.17 -14.28 -0.19
N PRO A 50 31.49 -14.50 -0.42
CA PRO A 50 32.11 -14.18 -1.70
C PRO A 50 31.48 -14.91 -2.90
N ARG A 51 31.02 -16.15 -2.69
CA ARG A 51 30.34 -16.95 -3.71
C ARG A 51 29.01 -16.33 -4.13
N SER A 52 28.17 -16.00 -3.16
CA SER A 52 26.86 -15.35 -3.35
C SER A 52 27.01 -13.99 -4.01
N ARG A 53 27.99 -13.20 -3.57
CA ARG A 53 28.34 -11.90 -4.16
C ARG A 53 28.77 -12.02 -5.62
N SER A 54 29.64 -12.98 -5.94
CA SER A 54 30.10 -13.22 -7.31
C SER A 54 28.96 -13.68 -8.22
N ALA A 55 28.10 -14.57 -7.72
CA ALA A 55 26.90 -15.03 -8.43
C ALA A 55 25.92 -13.87 -8.68
N PHE A 56 25.74 -12.98 -7.71
CA PHE A 56 24.89 -11.80 -7.82
C PHE A 56 25.41 -10.82 -8.88
N LEU A 57 26.71 -10.51 -8.88
CA LEU A 57 27.33 -9.63 -9.88
C LEU A 57 27.17 -10.20 -11.30
N ARG A 58 27.40 -11.51 -11.47
CA ARG A 58 27.31 -12.15 -12.78
C ARG A 58 25.88 -12.25 -13.30
N THR A 59 24.92 -12.62 -12.44
CA THR A 59 23.57 -13.04 -12.86
C THR A 59 22.56 -11.88 -12.78
N VAL A 60 22.70 -11.03 -11.76
CA VAL A 60 21.78 -9.92 -11.49
C VAL A 60 22.34 -8.62 -12.04
N ALA A 61 23.55 -8.24 -11.62
CA ALA A 61 24.21 -7.01 -12.09
C ALA A 61 24.72 -7.12 -13.54
N ARG A 62 24.92 -8.35 -14.03
CA ARG A 62 25.41 -8.67 -15.38
C ARG A 62 26.69 -7.92 -15.75
N THR A 63 27.63 -7.88 -14.79
CA THR A 63 28.91 -7.21 -14.96
C THR A 63 30.08 -8.18 -14.81
N ALA A 64 31.16 -7.89 -15.53
CA ALA A 64 32.47 -8.54 -15.35
C ALA A 64 33.28 -7.93 -14.20
N HIS A 65 32.87 -6.76 -13.68
CA HIS A 65 33.54 -6.10 -12.56
C HIS A 65 33.44 -6.95 -11.30
N THR A 66 34.48 -6.85 -10.46
CA THR A 66 34.45 -7.43 -9.12
C THR A 66 34.14 -6.35 -8.09
N THR A 67 33.76 -6.73 -6.89
CA THR A 67 33.45 -5.77 -5.83
C THR A 67 33.92 -6.27 -4.47
N GLY A 68 34.25 -5.33 -3.60
CA GLY A 68 34.49 -5.59 -2.17
C GLY A 68 33.21 -5.96 -1.44
N SER A 69 33.13 -5.64 -0.15
CA SER A 69 31.91 -5.88 0.62
C SER A 69 30.77 -4.98 0.12
N ILE A 70 29.63 -5.61 -0.19
CA ILE A 70 28.38 -4.88 -0.46
C ILE A 70 27.75 -4.59 0.89
N VAL A 71 27.84 -3.35 1.34
CA VAL A 71 27.47 -2.96 2.70
C VAL A 71 26.24 -2.07 2.70
N ALA A 72 25.49 -2.18 3.78
CA ALA A 72 24.28 -1.40 4.00
C ALA A 72 24.67 0.07 4.22
N ALA A 73 24.45 0.95 3.25
CA ALA A 73 24.86 2.35 3.32
C ALA A 73 24.11 3.10 4.44
N PRO A 74 24.78 3.90 5.29
CA PRO A 74 24.06 4.77 6.22
C PRO A 74 23.14 5.70 5.40
N ARG A 75 21.83 5.67 5.66
CA ARG A 75 20.82 6.45 4.92
C ARG A 75 20.88 7.94 5.32
N LEU A 76 22.03 8.57 5.09
CA LEU A 76 22.28 9.98 5.42
C LEU A 76 21.49 10.94 4.51
N ARG A 77 21.06 10.48 3.32
CA ARG A 77 20.29 11.26 2.35
C ARG A 77 19.11 10.47 1.83
N ARG A 78 18.00 11.17 1.57
CA ARG A 78 16.77 10.57 1.02
C ARG A 78 17.03 9.81 -0.28
N ASN A 79 18.02 10.19 -1.08
CA ASN A 79 18.32 9.62 -2.42
C ASN A 79 19.56 8.70 -2.43
N ALA A 80 20.01 8.19 -1.29
CA ALA A 80 21.07 7.18 -1.25
C ALA A 80 20.51 5.77 -1.52
N PRO A 81 21.24 4.90 -2.23
CA PRO A 81 20.94 3.47 -2.30
C PRO A 81 20.98 2.81 -0.92
N ASP A 82 20.33 1.65 -0.79
CA ASP A 82 20.23 0.89 0.46
C ASP A 82 21.49 0.08 0.76
N LEU A 83 22.10 -0.46 -0.30
CA LEU A 83 23.43 -1.06 -0.25
C LEU A 83 24.31 -0.39 -1.29
N VAL A 84 25.60 -0.24 -0.95
CA VAL A 84 26.60 0.32 -1.85
C VAL A 84 27.86 -0.53 -1.81
N ALA A 85 28.57 -0.55 -2.93
CA ALA A 85 29.88 -1.18 -3.02
C ALA A 85 30.72 -0.47 -4.08
N GLU A 86 32.03 -0.41 -3.84
CA GLU A 86 32.99 -0.01 -4.87
C GLU A 86 33.24 -1.20 -5.80
N MET A 87 33.19 -0.94 -7.10
CA MET A 87 33.48 -1.91 -8.14
C MET A 87 34.88 -1.65 -8.66
N PHE A 88 35.66 -2.73 -8.67
CA PHE A 88 37.01 -2.71 -9.22
C PHE A 88 36.95 -2.97 -10.72
N PRO A 89 37.78 -2.28 -11.51
CA PRO A 89 37.79 -2.39 -12.95
C PRO A 89 38.08 -3.83 -13.39
N ALA A 90 37.52 -4.23 -14.54
CA ALA A 90 37.74 -5.56 -15.09
C ALA A 90 39.11 -5.65 -15.78
N THR A 91 39.65 -4.52 -16.24
CA THR A 91 40.96 -4.42 -16.90
C THR A 91 41.76 -3.23 -16.38
N ALA A 92 43.09 -3.30 -16.43
CA ALA A 92 43.97 -2.24 -15.94
C ALA A 92 43.86 -0.90 -16.73
N ALA A 93 43.13 -0.87 -17.85
CA ALA A 93 42.91 0.32 -18.68
C ALA A 93 41.67 1.15 -18.24
N GLU A 94 40.84 0.62 -17.34
CA GLU A 94 39.69 1.34 -16.77
C GLU A 94 40.16 2.05 -15.48
N GLU A 95 40.63 3.30 -15.59
CA GLU A 95 41.13 4.08 -14.44
C GLU A 95 40.00 4.63 -13.55
N ASP A 96 38.77 4.72 -14.05
CA ASP A 96 37.65 5.29 -13.32
C ASP A 96 37.02 4.27 -12.35
N GLY A 97 37.14 4.55 -11.05
CA GLY A 97 36.47 3.79 -10.00
C GLY A 97 34.95 3.75 -10.23
N ALA A 98 34.38 2.54 -10.21
CA ALA A 98 32.95 2.34 -10.40
C ALA A 98 32.25 2.00 -9.08
N ARG A 99 30.93 2.13 -9.02
CA ARG A 99 30.11 1.90 -7.83
C ARG A 99 28.84 1.16 -8.19
N LEU A 100 28.50 0.21 -7.34
CA LEU A 100 27.23 -0.51 -7.35
C LEU A 100 26.33 0.08 -6.27
N GLY A 101 25.14 0.52 -6.65
CA GLY A 101 24.05 0.81 -5.73
C GLY A 101 22.96 -0.25 -5.84
N ILE A 102 22.38 -0.64 -4.71
CA ILE A 102 21.18 -1.49 -4.67
C ILE A 102 20.10 -0.71 -3.90
N ALA A 103 18.96 -0.51 -4.54
CA ALA A 103 17.78 0.10 -3.95
C ALA A 103 16.67 -0.94 -3.81
N LEU A 104 16.06 -1.01 -2.63
CA LEU A 104 15.09 -2.03 -2.24
C LEU A 104 13.74 -1.37 -1.93
N ARG A 105 12.68 -2.02 -2.37
CA ARG A 105 11.30 -1.66 -2.05
C ARG A 105 10.50 -2.92 -1.81
N THR A 106 9.88 -3.03 -0.65
CA THR A 106 8.73 -3.90 -0.50
C THR A 106 7.51 -3.11 -0.95
N GLY A 107 7.23 -1.90 -0.47
CA GLY A 107 6.08 -1.09 -0.89
C GLY A 107 6.32 -0.11 -2.06
N GLY A 108 5.57 -0.28 -3.16
CA GLY A 108 5.43 0.74 -4.20
C GLY A 108 6.49 0.66 -5.30
N ALA A 109 6.13 1.17 -6.48
CA ALA A 109 7.03 1.23 -7.64
C ALA A 109 8.04 2.37 -7.52
N PHE A 110 9.29 2.13 -7.95
CA PHE A 110 10.23 3.21 -8.25
C PHE A 110 9.70 4.05 -9.42
N ASP A 111 9.68 5.37 -9.27
CA ASP A 111 9.46 6.27 -10.41
C ASP A 111 10.80 6.63 -11.07
N VAL A 112 10.74 7.03 -12.35
CA VAL A 112 11.95 7.34 -13.15
C VAL A 112 12.78 8.48 -12.52
N PRO A 113 12.20 9.61 -12.07
CA PRO A 113 12.98 10.68 -11.41
C PRO A 113 13.71 10.20 -10.16
N ARG A 114 13.11 9.28 -9.41
CA ARG A 114 13.74 8.67 -8.24
C ARG A 114 14.90 7.77 -8.64
N LEU A 115 14.75 6.95 -9.68
CA LEU A 115 15.84 6.12 -10.20
C LEU A 115 17.00 6.98 -10.71
N GLN A 116 16.72 8.08 -11.41
CA GLN A 116 17.72 9.06 -11.84
C GLN A 116 18.47 9.65 -10.65
N SER A 117 17.74 10.05 -9.60
CA SER A 117 18.34 10.62 -8.38
C SER A 117 19.23 9.61 -7.64
N LEU A 118 18.80 8.36 -7.54
CA LEU A 118 19.57 7.26 -6.93
C LEU A 118 20.83 6.96 -7.76
N ARG A 119 20.69 6.93 -9.09
CA ARG A 119 21.80 6.68 -10.02
C ARG A 119 22.83 7.82 -10.01
N ALA A 120 22.38 9.06 -9.90
CA ALA A 120 23.23 10.24 -9.77
C ALA A 120 23.97 10.27 -8.42
N ALA A 121 23.37 9.75 -7.35
CA ALA A 121 24.00 9.67 -6.03
C ALA A 121 25.24 8.75 -6.00
N LEU A 122 25.39 7.85 -6.98
CA LEU A 122 26.61 7.04 -7.14
C LEU A 122 27.78 7.89 -7.68
N GLY A 123 27.51 8.99 -8.38
CA GLY A 123 28.49 9.86 -9.01
C GLY A 123 28.50 9.74 -10.54
N PHE A 124 29.50 10.37 -11.16
CA PHE A 124 29.64 10.51 -12.62
C PHE A 124 30.64 9.50 -13.18
N SER A 125 30.20 8.25 -13.37
CA SER A 125 30.92 7.27 -14.18
C SER A 125 29.90 6.49 -15.02
N PRO A 126 30.21 6.16 -16.29
CA PRO A 126 29.34 5.33 -17.13
C PRO A 126 29.22 3.90 -16.59
N HIS A 127 30.22 3.45 -15.81
CA HIS A 127 30.29 2.10 -15.26
C HIS A 127 29.51 1.94 -13.94
N HIS A 128 28.98 3.03 -13.37
CA HIS A 128 28.12 2.94 -12.19
C HIS A 128 26.83 2.18 -12.51
N LEU A 129 26.51 1.20 -11.66
CA LEU A 129 25.31 0.36 -11.77
C LEU A 129 24.38 0.60 -10.61
N LEU A 130 23.10 0.76 -10.88
CA LEU A 130 22.02 0.80 -9.90
C LEU A 130 21.09 -0.38 -10.12
N ILE A 131 20.93 -1.23 -9.13
CA ILE A 131 19.96 -2.33 -9.13
C ILE A 131 18.76 -1.91 -8.28
N ALA A 132 17.59 -1.82 -8.87
CA ALA A 132 16.34 -1.51 -8.19
C ALA A 132 15.48 -2.78 -8.08
N ILE A 133 15.25 -3.23 -6.84
CA ILE A 133 14.51 -4.45 -6.52
C ILE A 133 13.18 -4.08 -5.89
N SER A 134 12.08 -4.49 -6.50
CA SER A 134 10.72 -4.24 -6.01
C SER A 134 9.85 -5.49 -6.07
N ARG A 135 8.59 -5.43 -5.63
CA ARG A 135 7.63 -6.52 -5.93
C ARG A 135 7.37 -6.65 -7.41
N ARG A 136 6.94 -7.85 -7.84
CA ARG A 136 6.49 -8.06 -9.23
C ARG A 136 5.32 -7.16 -9.60
N SER A 137 4.39 -6.93 -8.68
CA SER A 137 3.29 -5.99 -8.84
C SER A 137 3.72 -4.51 -8.74
N ASP A 138 4.97 -4.22 -8.40
CA ASP A 138 5.51 -2.86 -8.35
C ASP A 138 6.43 -2.55 -9.55
N LEU A 139 6.79 -3.55 -10.36
CA LEU A 139 7.49 -3.30 -11.62
C LEU A 139 6.53 -2.60 -12.58
N GLN A 140 6.85 -1.36 -12.97
CA GLN A 140 6.26 -0.74 -14.15
C GLN A 140 7.00 -1.29 -15.37
N ASP A 141 6.31 -1.47 -16.49
CA ASP A 141 6.91 -1.73 -17.80
C ASP A 141 7.63 -0.46 -18.32
N CYS A 142 8.61 0.02 -17.56
CA CYS A 142 9.41 1.20 -17.91
C CYS A 142 10.70 0.83 -18.63
N GLN A 143 10.80 -0.37 -19.23
CA GLN A 143 12.04 -0.86 -19.83
C GLN A 143 12.64 0.13 -20.84
N ASP A 144 11.80 0.91 -21.53
CA ASP A 144 12.23 1.86 -22.57
C ASP A 144 12.64 3.25 -22.05
N ALA A 145 12.48 3.53 -20.75
CA ALA A 145 12.75 4.85 -20.15
C ALA A 145 13.70 4.80 -18.94
N LEU A 146 14.42 3.68 -18.74
CA LEU A 146 15.35 3.55 -17.62
C LEU A 146 16.63 4.36 -17.88
N PRO A 147 17.17 5.06 -16.86
CA PRO A 147 18.47 5.71 -16.98
C PRO A 147 19.58 4.68 -17.29
N PRO A 148 20.65 5.08 -18.00
CA PRO A 148 21.79 4.20 -18.25
C PRO A 148 22.38 3.61 -16.97
N GLY A 149 22.68 2.31 -17.00
CA GLY A 149 23.22 1.57 -15.86
C GLY A 149 22.19 1.26 -14.76
N VAL A 150 20.88 1.40 -15.01
CA VAL A 150 19.82 0.99 -14.08
C VAL A 150 19.24 -0.36 -14.47
N ILE A 151 19.19 -1.30 -13.53
CA ILE A 151 18.60 -2.63 -13.68
C ILE A 151 17.42 -2.75 -12.72
N CYS A 152 16.21 -2.93 -13.26
CA CYS A 152 15.01 -3.19 -12.45
C CYS A 152 14.65 -4.68 -12.47
N LEU A 153 14.40 -5.27 -11.30
CA LEU A 153 13.90 -6.63 -11.18
C LEU A 153 12.98 -6.83 -9.98
N SER A 154 12.23 -7.92 -9.99
CA SER A 154 11.37 -8.27 -8.86
C SER A 154 12.11 -9.13 -7.83
N TRP A 155 11.63 -9.13 -6.58
CA TRP A 155 12.04 -10.08 -5.54
C TRP A 155 11.88 -11.54 -6.01
N ASP A 156 10.74 -11.86 -6.63
CA ASP A 156 10.48 -13.15 -7.28
C ASP A 156 11.56 -13.54 -8.31
N ARG A 157 11.95 -12.60 -9.20
CA ARG A 157 12.99 -12.85 -10.22
C ARG A 157 14.39 -12.95 -9.60
N LEU A 158 14.68 -12.15 -8.58
CA LEU A 158 15.94 -12.20 -7.85
C LEU A 158 16.13 -13.57 -7.22
N SER A 159 15.13 -14.01 -6.45
CA SER A 159 15.14 -15.28 -5.73
C SER A 159 15.39 -16.45 -6.67
N ARG A 160 14.59 -16.57 -7.74
CA ARG A 160 14.75 -17.64 -8.73
C ARG A 160 16.15 -17.67 -9.36
N ARG A 161 16.64 -16.52 -9.83
CA ARG A 161 17.98 -16.41 -10.44
C ARG A 161 19.10 -16.78 -9.47
N MET A 162 18.98 -16.36 -8.21
CA MET A 162 20.02 -16.58 -7.21
C MET A 162 19.99 -18.00 -6.65
N THR A 163 18.83 -18.62 -6.51
CA THR A 163 18.72 -20.05 -6.15
C THR A 163 19.40 -20.94 -7.20
N GLU A 164 19.27 -20.60 -8.49
CA GLU A 164 19.98 -21.30 -9.57
C GLU A 164 21.50 -21.00 -9.57
N ALA A 165 21.90 -19.74 -9.42
CA ALA A 165 23.30 -19.32 -9.51
C ALA A 165 24.13 -19.60 -8.25
N ASP A 166 23.48 -19.70 -7.08
CA ASP A 166 24.08 -19.99 -5.78
C ASP A 166 23.26 -21.03 -5.00
N PRO A 167 23.25 -22.30 -5.45
CA PRO A 167 22.46 -23.36 -4.82
C PRO A 167 22.81 -23.61 -3.36
N GLY A 168 24.05 -23.27 -2.95
CA GLY A 168 24.53 -23.42 -1.58
C GLY A 168 23.83 -22.50 -0.57
N HIS A 169 23.20 -21.42 -1.04
CA HIS A 169 22.42 -20.50 -0.21
C HIS A 169 20.97 -20.35 -0.71
N ALA A 170 20.46 -21.33 -1.46
CA ALA A 170 19.11 -21.34 -2.03
C ALA A 170 18.03 -20.94 -1.01
N ALA A 171 18.03 -21.56 0.17
CA ALA A 171 17.06 -21.25 1.23
C ALA A 171 17.11 -19.79 1.71
N LEU A 172 18.29 -19.15 1.71
CA LEU A 172 18.43 -17.73 2.06
C LEU A 172 17.82 -16.86 0.96
N TRP A 173 18.08 -17.18 -0.31
CA TRP A 173 17.53 -16.47 -1.47
C TRP A 173 16.01 -16.65 -1.62
N GLU A 174 15.49 -17.84 -1.33
CA GLU A 174 14.06 -18.13 -1.24
C GLU A 174 13.40 -17.30 -0.15
N THR A 175 13.98 -17.29 1.06
CA THR A 175 13.45 -16.50 2.18
C THR A 175 13.46 -15.00 1.88
N ILE A 176 14.56 -14.47 1.31
CA ILE A 176 14.63 -13.06 0.89
C ILE A 176 13.58 -12.77 -0.19
N GLY A 177 13.41 -13.67 -1.15
CA GLY A 177 12.39 -13.57 -2.19
C GLY A 177 10.98 -13.53 -1.64
N GLU A 178 10.65 -14.47 -0.75
CA GLU A 178 9.34 -14.60 -0.12
C GLU A 178 9.02 -13.40 0.75
N ILE A 179 9.93 -13.01 1.64
CA ILE A 179 9.76 -11.83 2.49
C ILE A 179 9.69 -10.58 1.61
N GLY A 180 10.55 -10.43 0.59
CA GLY A 180 10.52 -9.28 -0.32
C GLY A 180 9.21 -9.16 -1.10
N GLU A 181 8.71 -10.26 -1.63
CA GLU A 181 7.51 -10.29 -2.46
C GLU A 181 6.22 -10.14 -1.63
N ASN A 182 6.23 -10.62 -0.37
CA ASN A 182 5.04 -10.64 0.49
C ASN A 182 5.06 -9.60 1.62
N SER A 183 6.19 -8.94 1.89
CA SER A 183 6.27 -7.92 2.94
C SER A 183 5.35 -6.74 2.68
N GLY A 184 4.68 -6.31 3.73
CA GLY A 184 3.66 -5.27 3.65
C GLY A 184 2.44 -5.67 2.83
N ARG A 185 2.31 -6.93 2.34
CA ARG A 185 1.02 -7.38 1.83
C ARG A 185 0.06 -7.44 3.01
N PRO A 186 -1.09 -6.75 2.94
CA PRO A 186 -2.08 -6.85 3.99
C PRO A 186 -2.65 -8.27 3.95
N VAL A 187 -2.31 -9.08 4.94
CA VAL A 187 -2.97 -10.37 5.12
C VAL A 187 -4.34 -10.08 5.74
N VAL A 188 -5.41 -10.38 5.01
CA VAL A 188 -6.78 -10.19 5.50
C VAL A 188 -7.12 -11.33 6.48
N GLN A 189 -6.56 -11.23 7.69
CA GLN A 189 -6.82 -12.15 8.80
C GLN A 189 -7.67 -11.44 9.85
N PHE A 190 -8.95 -11.28 9.54
CA PHE A 190 -9.95 -10.85 10.52
C PHE A 190 -10.82 -12.05 10.86
N PRO A 191 -11.04 -12.38 12.16
CA PRO A 191 -11.89 -13.48 12.60
C PRO A 191 -13.38 -13.10 12.46
N VAL A 192 -13.77 -12.63 11.28
CA VAL A 192 -15.12 -12.18 10.96
C VAL A 192 -15.80 -13.20 10.05
N ASP A 193 -17.13 -13.27 10.13
CA ASP A 193 -17.95 -14.13 9.26
C ASP A 193 -18.54 -13.26 8.13
N PRO A 194 -18.00 -13.35 6.89
CA PRO A 194 -18.45 -12.52 5.77
C PRO A 194 -19.95 -12.66 5.50
N LYS A 195 -20.49 -13.88 5.64
CA LYS A 195 -21.90 -14.16 5.38
C LYS A 195 -22.79 -13.47 6.41
N LYS A 196 -22.44 -13.54 7.70
CA LYS A 196 -23.21 -12.86 8.76
C LYS A 196 -23.17 -11.33 8.64
N LEU A 197 -22.07 -10.76 8.14
CA LEU A 197 -21.91 -9.31 8.07
C LEU A 197 -22.53 -8.70 6.81
N LEU A 198 -22.29 -9.30 5.63
CA LEU A 198 -22.63 -8.67 4.36
C LEU A 198 -24.07 -8.91 3.89
N THR A 199 -24.76 -9.93 4.41
CA THR A 199 -26.12 -10.27 3.96
C THR A 199 -27.22 -9.67 4.84
N LYS A 200 -26.88 -9.13 6.02
CA LYS A 200 -27.88 -8.61 6.97
C LYS A 200 -28.26 -7.16 6.65
N ARG A 201 -29.54 -6.92 6.41
CA ARG A 201 -30.11 -5.57 6.20
C ARG A 201 -29.83 -4.61 7.35
N ARG A 202 -29.87 -5.08 8.60
CA ARG A 202 -29.56 -4.23 9.77
C ARG A 202 -28.14 -3.67 9.71
N VAL A 203 -27.16 -4.53 9.43
CA VAL A 203 -25.74 -4.14 9.33
C VAL A 203 -25.55 -3.17 8.16
N ALA A 204 -26.15 -3.46 7.00
CA ALA A 204 -26.07 -2.58 5.83
C ALA A 204 -26.64 -1.17 6.08
N ARG A 205 -27.82 -1.09 6.74
CA ARG A 205 -28.45 0.20 7.10
C ARG A 205 -27.63 0.97 8.13
N GLU A 206 -27.11 0.28 9.13
CA GLU A 206 -26.28 0.90 10.17
C GLU A 206 -24.96 1.45 9.58
N PHE A 207 -24.29 0.63 8.76
CA PHE A 207 -23.09 1.02 8.04
C PHE A 207 -23.33 2.26 7.15
N ARG A 208 -24.44 2.26 6.39
CA ARG A 208 -24.86 3.40 5.58
C ARG A 208 -25.11 4.65 6.41
N ALA A 209 -25.76 4.52 7.57
CA ALA A 209 -26.04 5.66 8.44
C ALA A 209 -24.76 6.32 8.98
N HIS A 210 -23.71 5.55 9.26
CA HIS A 210 -22.41 6.13 9.63
C HIS A 210 -21.69 6.77 8.43
N LEU A 211 -21.84 6.23 7.21
CA LEU A 211 -21.35 6.90 6.00
C LEU A 211 -22.09 8.23 5.75
N ASP A 212 -23.38 8.31 6.10
CA ASP A 212 -24.14 9.56 6.03
C ASP A 212 -23.60 10.63 6.99
N VAL A 213 -23.13 10.23 8.18
CA VAL A 213 -22.43 11.15 9.10
C VAL A 213 -21.16 11.70 8.45
N LEU A 214 -20.34 10.84 7.82
CA LEU A 214 -19.15 11.30 7.09
C LEU A 214 -19.54 12.24 5.94
N HIS A 215 -20.58 11.90 5.19
CA HIS A 215 -21.06 12.72 4.08
C HIS A 215 -21.52 14.11 4.56
N GLN A 216 -22.33 14.15 5.61
CA GLN A 216 -22.81 15.38 6.23
C GLN A 216 -21.64 16.22 6.77
N ALA A 217 -20.75 15.62 7.56
CA ALA A 217 -19.59 16.30 8.11
C ALA A 217 -18.65 16.82 7.00
N GLY A 218 -18.43 16.04 5.94
CA GLY A 218 -17.63 16.44 4.78
C GLY A 218 -18.22 17.62 4.02
N ARG A 219 -19.54 17.64 3.82
CA ARG A 219 -20.26 18.75 3.20
C ARG A 219 -20.23 20.01 4.07
N THR A 220 -20.60 19.90 5.34
CA THR A 220 -20.68 21.04 6.27
C THR A 220 -19.30 21.63 6.56
N LEU A 221 -18.32 20.79 6.88
CA LEU A 221 -16.99 21.26 7.24
C LEU A 221 -16.18 21.58 5.99
N LEU A 222 -16.14 20.73 4.97
CA LEU A 222 -15.12 20.82 3.90
C LEU A 222 -15.68 21.16 2.52
N GLY A 223 -17.01 21.27 2.38
CA GLY A 223 -17.67 21.54 1.09
C GLY A 223 -17.42 20.45 0.05
N SER A 224 -16.97 19.26 0.47
CA SER A 224 -16.45 18.21 -0.40
C SER A 224 -17.06 16.85 -0.04
N SER A 225 -17.06 15.92 -1.00
CA SER A 225 -17.52 14.55 -0.77
C SER A 225 -16.36 13.61 -0.46
N ALA A 226 -16.65 12.51 0.21
CA ALA A 226 -15.66 11.49 0.55
C ALA A 226 -15.14 10.80 -0.70
N HIS A 227 -13.83 10.59 -0.73
CA HIS A 227 -13.15 9.80 -1.74
C HIS A 227 -12.12 8.85 -1.14
N PHE A 228 -11.93 7.70 -1.77
CA PHE A 228 -10.79 6.88 -1.42
C PHE A 228 -9.51 7.58 -1.87
N SER A 229 -8.52 7.66 -0.97
CA SER A 229 -7.20 8.18 -1.29
C SER A 229 -6.62 7.41 -2.48
N THR A 230 -5.99 8.12 -3.41
CA THR A 230 -5.30 7.54 -4.57
C THR A 230 -3.79 7.69 -4.47
N ARG A 231 -3.25 7.87 -3.26
CA ARG A 231 -1.82 8.07 -3.02
C ARG A 231 -1.04 6.82 -3.43
N ARG A 232 -0.01 7.01 -4.28
CA ARG A 232 0.90 5.94 -4.69
C ARG A 232 1.60 5.34 -3.47
N GLY A 233 1.64 4.01 -3.39
CA GLY A 233 2.34 3.27 -2.33
C GLY A 233 1.61 3.24 -0.98
N GLN A 234 0.34 3.64 -0.89
CA GLN A 234 -0.43 3.45 0.34
C GLN A 234 -0.74 1.97 0.57
N ALA A 235 -0.67 1.52 1.82
CA ALA A 235 -0.84 0.11 2.16
C ALA A 235 -2.29 -0.33 2.43
N THR A 236 -3.15 0.65 2.73
CA THR A 236 -4.51 0.44 3.19
C THR A 236 -5.48 1.32 2.42
N ALA A 237 -6.75 0.91 2.40
CA ALA A 237 -7.83 1.74 1.88
C ALA A 237 -8.15 2.86 2.87
N HIS A 238 -8.28 4.10 2.38
CA HIS A 238 -8.57 5.27 3.19
C HIS A 238 -9.71 6.07 2.56
N LEU A 239 -10.89 6.08 3.17
CA LEU A 239 -12.03 6.89 2.72
C LEU A 239 -12.00 8.24 3.43
N GLN A 240 -11.63 9.30 2.70
CA GLN A 240 -11.26 10.59 3.28
C GLN A 240 -11.97 11.78 2.63
N VAL A 241 -12.05 12.90 3.34
CA VAL A 241 -12.53 14.19 2.84
C VAL A 241 -11.49 15.26 3.16
N GLY A 242 -10.96 15.94 2.15
CA GLY A 242 -10.11 17.14 2.32
C GLY A 242 -8.78 16.95 3.07
N VAL A 243 -8.34 15.71 3.29
CA VAL A 243 -7.04 15.39 3.90
C VAL A 243 -5.91 15.75 2.94
N GLY A 244 -4.86 16.40 3.46
CA GLY A 244 -3.67 16.73 2.68
C GLY A 244 -2.42 16.75 3.56
N LEU A 245 -1.26 17.05 2.95
CA LEU A 245 0.03 17.03 3.65
C LEU A 245 0.07 17.96 4.88
N HIS A 246 -0.55 19.14 4.77
CA HIS A 246 -0.61 20.15 5.84
C HIS A 246 -2.03 20.53 6.24
N ARG A 247 -3.02 19.73 5.81
CA ARG A 247 -4.44 20.02 6.01
C ARG A 247 -5.11 18.89 6.77
N THR A 248 -5.80 19.26 7.83
CA THR A 248 -6.70 18.37 8.55
C THR A 248 -7.96 18.16 7.72
N GLY A 249 -8.34 16.90 7.55
CA GLY A 249 -9.57 16.48 6.89
C GLY A 249 -10.39 15.53 7.75
N LEU A 250 -11.28 14.78 7.12
CA LEU A 250 -12.06 13.72 7.75
C LEU A 250 -11.68 12.37 7.16
N GLU A 251 -11.85 11.32 7.96
CA GLU A 251 -11.69 9.93 7.52
C GLU A 251 -12.82 9.05 8.09
N PHE A 252 -13.20 8.04 7.32
CA PHE A 252 -13.95 6.89 7.83
C PHE A 252 -12.95 5.77 8.16
N GLY A 253 -12.69 5.58 9.44
CA GLY A 253 -11.67 4.67 9.99
C GLY A 253 -12.26 3.68 10.99
N GLU A 254 -11.39 3.15 11.84
CA GLU A 254 -11.74 2.24 12.94
C GLU A 254 -12.80 2.85 13.86
N VAL A 255 -13.70 2.03 14.40
CA VAL A 255 -14.64 2.50 15.43
C VAL A 255 -13.87 2.84 16.71
N LYS A 256 -13.75 4.14 17.01
CA LYS A 256 -13.16 4.67 18.25
C LYS A 256 -14.20 5.50 19.00
N HIS A 257 -14.36 5.26 20.29
CA HIS A 257 -15.39 5.92 21.11
C HIS A 257 -16.79 5.91 20.48
N GLY A 258 -17.16 4.79 19.86
CA GLY A 258 -18.49 4.59 19.26
C GLY A 258 -18.70 5.23 17.87
N THR A 259 -17.68 5.86 17.26
CA THR A 259 -17.80 6.43 15.92
C THR A 259 -16.66 6.01 14.96
N PRO A 260 -16.97 5.72 13.69
CA PRO A 260 -15.97 5.50 12.66
C PRO A 260 -15.51 6.79 11.96
N VAL A 261 -16.09 7.96 12.29
CA VAL A 261 -15.75 9.23 11.61
C VAL A 261 -14.76 10.02 12.45
N HIS A 262 -13.57 10.27 11.90
CA HIS A 262 -12.48 10.93 12.60
C HIS A 262 -12.02 12.20 11.88
N LEU A 263 -11.45 13.12 12.64
CA LEU A 263 -10.56 14.15 12.13
C LEU A 263 -9.17 13.55 11.92
N LEU A 264 -8.62 13.74 10.73
CA LEU A 264 -7.34 13.16 10.33
C LEU A 264 -6.37 14.23 9.87
N ARG A 265 -5.14 14.16 10.38
CA ARG A 265 -3.98 14.91 9.88
C ARG A 265 -2.81 13.95 9.66
N THR A 266 -2.11 14.11 8.55
CA THR A 266 -0.93 13.30 8.23
C THR A 266 0.09 13.34 9.37
N GLY A 267 0.48 12.18 9.89
CA GLY A 267 1.47 12.05 10.98
C GLY A 267 0.92 12.26 12.39
N GLN A 268 -0.41 12.33 12.58
CA GLN A 268 -1.04 12.42 13.90
C GLN A 268 -2.07 11.30 14.08
N GLU A 269 -2.33 10.94 15.33
CA GLU A 269 -3.37 9.96 15.66
C GLU A 269 -4.77 10.53 15.31
N PRO A 270 -5.64 9.77 14.63
CA PRO A 270 -7.00 10.21 14.32
C PRO A 270 -7.80 10.56 15.59
N THR A 271 -8.49 11.71 15.58
CA THR A 271 -9.36 12.14 16.69
C THR A 271 -10.82 11.88 16.34
N PRO A 272 -11.58 11.11 17.14
CA PRO A 272 -12.98 10.83 16.85
C PRO A 272 -13.85 12.08 16.81
N LEU A 273 -14.77 12.15 15.84
CA LEU A 273 -15.69 13.29 15.69
C LEU A 273 -16.78 13.34 16.78
N GLY A 274 -16.93 12.26 17.55
CA GLY A 274 -17.95 12.15 18.61
C GLY A 274 -19.38 12.18 18.06
N ILE A 275 -19.60 11.79 16.80
CA ILE A 275 -20.94 11.69 16.21
C ILE A 275 -21.15 10.25 15.73
N GLY A 276 -22.11 9.57 16.33
CA GLY A 276 -22.55 8.23 16.01
C GLY A 276 -23.71 8.23 15.01
N ARG A 277 -24.52 7.17 15.02
CA ARG A 277 -25.70 7.03 14.16
C ARG A 277 -26.81 7.99 14.61
N LEU A 278 -27.41 8.70 13.66
CA LEU A 278 -28.42 9.74 13.90
C LEU A 278 -29.83 9.24 13.58
N GLU A 279 -30.48 8.57 14.54
CA GLU A 279 -31.81 7.98 14.33
C GLU A 279 -32.94 9.01 14.39
N ASP A 280 -32.91 9.88 15.39
CA ASP A 280 -33.99 10.82 15.69
C ASP A 280 -33.64 12.28 15.33
N PRO A 281 -34.65 13.17 15.25
CA PRO A 281 -34.43 14.59 14.94
C PRO A 281 -33.56 15.34 15.96
N THR A 282 -33.61 14.96 17.25
CA THR A 282 -32.84 15.60 18.32
C THR A 282 -31.35 15.34 18.15
N ALA A 283 -30.96 14.09 17.90
CA ALA A 283 -29.60 13.70 17.58
C ALA A 283 -29.09 14.41 16.32
N ARG A 284 -29.94 14.55 15.28
CA ARG A 284 -29.57 15.30 14.06
C ARG A 284 -29.34 16.79 14.33
N ALA A 285 -30.16 17.40 15.17
CA ALA A 285 -30.00 18.81 15.56
C ALA A 285 -28.69 19.01 16.35
N ALA A 286 -28.42 18.17 17.36
CA ALA A 286 -27.20 18.22 18.14
C ALA A 286 -25.93 17.97 17.30
N ALA A 287 -25.99 17.03 16.35
CA ALA A 287 -24.89 16.76 15.43
C ALA A 287 -24.63 17.99 14.53
N ARG A 288 -25.69 18.64 14.04
CA ARG A 288 -25.57 19.86 13.23
C ARG A 288 -24.95 21.01 14.02
N GLU A 289 -25.41 21.25 15.25
CA GLU A 289 -24.85 22.27 16.13
C GLU A 289 -23.34 22.04 16.36
N ARG A 290 -22.94 20.80 16.64
CA ARG A 290 -21.53 20.43 16.83
C ARG A 290 -20.69 20.68 15.57
N LEU A 291 -21.19 20.29 14.40
CA LEU A 291 -20.52 20.55 13.13
C LEU A 291 -20.43 22.05 12.84
N ASP A 292 -21.48 22.81 13.12
CA ASP A 292 -21.50 24.26 12.91
C ASP A 292 -20.53 24.97 13.87
N ALA A 293 -20.40 24.52 15.12
CA ALA A 293 -19.41 25.02 16.07
C ALA A 293 -17.97 24.80 15.56
N LEU A 294 -17.67 23.61 15.04
CA LEU A 294 -16.39 23.31 14.39
C LEU A 294 -16.20 24.14 13.12
N ALA A 295 -17.25 24.39 12.34
CA ALA A 295 -17.18 25.17 11.10
C ALA A 295 -16.85 26.65 11.33
N ARG A 296 -17.32 27.24 12.46
CA ARG A 296 -17.04 28.64 12.84
C ARG A 296 -15.55 28.91 13.08
N ARG A 297 -14.79 27.92 13.57
CA ARG A 297 -13.35 28.08 13.91
C ARG A 297 -12.44 27.40 12.88
N ARG A 298 -12.38 27.88 11.63
CA ARG A 298 -11.65 27.21 10.52
C ARG A 298 -10.14 27.02 10.73
N SER A 299 -9.53 27.64 11.74
CA SER A 299 -8.10 27.50 12.06
C SER A 299 -7.67 26.07 12.35
N TRP A 300 -8.55 25.18 12.81
CA TRP A 300 -8.23 23.76 13.03
C TRP A 300 -7.79 23.02 11.75
N ARG A 301 -8.16 23.52 10.56
CA ARG A 301 -7.79 22.90 9.29
C ARG A 301 -6.31 23.03 8.98
N THR A 302 -5.71 24.15 9.35
CA THR A 302 -4.31 24.47 9.08
C THR A 302 -3.45 24.40 10.33
N GLY A 303 -4.06 24.45 11.52
CA GLY A 303 -3.40 24.38 12.82
C GLY A 303 -2.55 23.13 12.99
N ALA A 304 -1.47 23.26 13.76
CA ALA A 304 -0.48 22.20 13.95
C ALA A 304 -1.01 20.97 14.72
N ARG A 305 -2.16 21.08 15.40
CA ARG A 305 -2.78 20.00 16.19
C ARG A 305 -4.23 19.81 15.78
N LEU A 306 -4.71 18.58 15.89
CA LEU A 306 -6.13 18.27 15.78
C LEU A 306 -6.93 18.98 16.89
N PRO A 307 -8.14 19.47 16.60
CA PRO A 307 -8.97 20.09 17.62
C PRO A 307 -9.46 19.04 18.61
N GLN A 308 -9.56 19.41 19.88
CA GLN A 308 -10.20 18.57 20.88
C GLN A 308 -11.72 18.59 20.63
N VAL A 309 -12.26 17.42 20.33
CA VAL A 309 -13.70 17.22 20.18
C VAL A 309 -14.24 16.69 21.52
N PRO A 310 -15.42 17.16 21.98
CA PRO A 310 -16.01 16.65 23.22
C PRO A 310 -16.14 15.12 23.20
N THR A 311 -15.81 14.49 24.32
CA THR A 311 -15.83 13.02 24.48
C THR A 311 -17.23 12.43 24.43
N GLU A 312 -18.26 13.22 24.76
CA GLU A 312 -19.65 12.76 24.73
C GLU A 312 -20.13 12.53 23.29
N LEU A 313 -20.62 11.31 23.05
CA LEU A 313 -21.13 10.87 21.76
C LEU A 313 -22.52 11.44 21.48
N VAL A 314 -22.70 12.06 20.31
CA VAL A 314 -24.03 12.43 19.80
C VAL A 314 -24.58 11.28 18.96
N GLY A 315 -25.76 10.77 19.30
CA GLY A 315 -26.41 9.65 18.63
C GLY A 315 -25.97 8.28 19.15
N THR A 316 -26.33 7.22 18.43
CA THR A 316 -26.06 5.83 18.86
C THR A 316 -24.64 5.39 18.48
N PRO A 317 -23.90 4.68 19.35
CA PRO A 317 -22.61 4.12 18.98
C PRO A 317 -22.74 3.06 17.87
N ALA A 318 -21.70 2.93 17.06
CA ALA A 318 -21.58 1.86 16.07
C ALA A 318 -21.51 0.49 16.76
N SER A 319 -22.25 -0.48 16.24
CA SER A 319 -22.19 -1.86 16.71
C SER A 319 -20.86 -2.54 16.32
N PRO A 320 -20.46 -3.62 17.01
CA PRO A 320 -19.29 -4.40 16.63
C PRO A 320 -19.34 -4.94 15.19
N GLU A 321 -20.53 -5.23 14.67
CA GLU A 321 -20.73 -5.67 13.29
C GLU A 321 -20.36 -4.60 12.26
N VAL A 322 -20.48 -3.31 12.59
CA VAL A 322 -20.05 -2.21 11.71
C VAL A 322 -18.54 -2.27 11.50
N GLU A 323 -17.77 -2.47 12.57
CA GLU A 323 -16.31 -2.62 12.49
C GLU A 323 -15.93 -3.88 11.72
N GLY A 324 -16.60 -5.01 11.98
CA GLY A 324 -16.38 -6.24 11.22
C GLY A 324 -16.66 -6.07 9.72
N ALA A 325 -17.76 -5.41 9.37
CA ALA A 325 -18.10 -5.10 7.97
C ALA A 325 -17.09 -4.13 7.35
N ARG A 326 -16.63 -3.12 8.09
CA ARG A 326 -15.58 -2.19 7.66
C ARG A 326 -14.29 -2.92 7.32
N LEU A 327 -13.78 -3.76 8.22
CA LEU A 327 -12.53 -4.51 8.00
C LEU A 327 -12.60 -5.36 6.73
N LEU A 328 -13.73 -6.04 6.51
CA LEU A 328 -13.97 -6.86 5.32
C LEU A 328 -14.00 -6.02 4.04
N LEU A 329 -14.79 -4.94 4.03
CA LEU A 329 -14.90 -4.03 2.88
C LEU A 329 -13.56 -3.34 2.59
N TRP A 330 -12.78 -2.98 3.61
CA TRP A 330 -11.45 -2.37 3.44
C TRP A 330 -10.42 -3.36 2.90
N GLY A 331 -10.58 -4.66 3.18
CA GLY A 331 -9.85 -5.72 2.50
C GLY A 331 -10.19 -5.81 1.01
N ILE A 332 -11.49 -5.74 0.67
CA ILE A 332 -11.95 -5.72 -0.73
C ILE A 332 -11.45 -4.48 -1.48
N PHE A 333 -11.52 -3.32 -0.84
CA PHE A 333 -11.11 -2.03 -1.40
C PHE A 333 -9.60 -1.77 -1.26
N ASN A 334 -8.82 -2.74 -0.77
CA ASN A 334 -7.42 -2.52 -0.46
C ASN A 334 -6.60 -2.27 -1.75
N PRO A 335 -5.95 -1.11 -1.88
CA PRO A 335 -5.23 -0.75 -3.10
C PRO A 335 -4.02 -1.65 -3.39
N MET A 336 -3.35 -2.19 -2.37
CA MET A 336 -2.25 -3.12 -2.58
C MET A 336 -2.72 -4.48 -3.09
N LEU A 337 -3.80 -5.02 -2.52
CA LEU A 337 -4.35 -6.30 -2.97
C LEU A 337 -4.89 -6.20 -4.40
N LEU A 338 -5.53 -5.08 -4.72
CA LEU A 338 -6.00 -4.79 -6.09
C LEU A 338 -4.84 -4.66 -7.06
N ARG A 339 -3.76 -3.99 -6.64
CA ARG A 339 -2.53 -3.86 -7.43
C ARG A 339 -1.87 -5.20 -7.71
N ASP A 340 -1.84 -6.11 -6.74
CA ASP A 340 -1.32 -7.47 -6.92
C ASP A 340 -2.13 -8.26 -7.95
N ARG A 341 -3.38 -7.86 -8.23
CA ARG A 341 -4.25 -8.43 -9.27
C ARG A 341 -4.21 -7.67 -10.59
N GLY A 342 -3.32 -6.68 -10.69
CA GLY A 342 -3.09 -5.88 -11.90
C GLY A 342 -4.06 -4.71 -12.04
N PHE A 343 -4.65 -4.22 -10.95
CA PHE A 343 -5.54 -3.05 -10.98
C PHE A 343 -4.95 -1.86 -10.22
N ASP A 344 -4.92 -0.70 -10.88
CA ASP A 344 -4.61 0.58 -10.24
C ASP A 344 -5.88 1.35 -9.93
N LEU A 345 -5.86 2.14 -8.85
CA LEU A 345 -6.95 3.07 -8.56
C LEU A 345 -7.06 4.12 -9.68
N ALA A 346 -8.29 4.35 -10.17
CA ALA A 346 -8.56 5.47 -11.06
C ALA A 346 -8.24 6.81 -10.36
N ALA A 347 -7.86 7.83 -11.14
CA ALA A 347 -7.53 9.15 -10.59
C ALA A 347 -8.68 9.71 -9.72
N ALA A 348 -8.36 10.47 -8.67
CA ALA A 348 -9.34 10.98 -7.71
C ALA A 348 -10.53 11.71 -8.36
N ARG A 349 -10.29 12.51 -9.41
CA ARG A 349 -11.35 13.20 -10.20
C ARG A 349 -12.35 12.25 -10.87
N ARG A 350 -11.98 10.99 -11.05
CA ARG A 350 -12.77 9.93 -11.69
C ARG A 350 -13.36 8.96 -10.67
N GLN A 351 -12.97 9.01 -9.41
CA GLN A 351 -13.56 8.18 -8.35
C GLN A 351 -15.02 8.65 -8.11
N PRO A 352 -16.03 7.77 -8.17
CA PRO A 352 -17.00 7.74 -7.11
C PRO A 352 -16.34 7.08 -5.89
N ALA A 353 -16.79 7.42 -4.71
CA ALA A 353 -16.40 6.70 -3.51
C ALA A 353 -17.49 6.70 -2.46
N LEU A 354 -18.23 7.79 -2.31
CA LEU A 354 -19.51 7.75 -1.63
C LEU A 354 -20.51 8.59 -2.40
N THR A 355 -21.46 7.92 -3.05
CA THR A 355 -22.63 8.57 -3.64
C THR A 355 -23.81 8.46 -2.67
N ALA A 356 -24.98 8.96 -3.07
CA ALA A 356 -26.20 8.80 -2.29
C ALA A 356 -26.62 7.32 -2.13
N SER A 357 -26.22 6.45 -3.06
CA SER A 357 -26.67 5.05 -3.12
C SER A 357 -25.53 4.02 -3.15
N THR A 358 -24.26 4.42 -3.31
CA THR A 358 -23.14 3.47 -3.47
C THR A 358 -21.90 3.92 -2.72
N LEU A 359 -21.15 2.94 -2.19
CA LEU A 359 -19.75 3.06 -1.80
C LEU A 359 -18.95 2.20 -2.76
N GLY A 360 -17.87 2.72 -3.33
CA GLY A 360 -17.07 1.92 -4.26
C GLY A 360 -15.78 2.57 -4.70
N LEU A 361 -15.06 1.88 -5.57
CA LEU A 361 -13.81 2.29 -6.16
C LEU A 361 -13.88 2.09 -7.66
N ARG A 362 -13.34 3.06 -8.40
CA ARG A 362 -13.01 2.85 -9.82
C ARG A 362 -11.55 2.49 -10.00
N LEU A 363 -11.30 1.61 -10.95
CA LEU A 363 -10.04 0.94 -11.20
C LEU A 363 -9.72 0.92 -12.70
N HIS A 364 -8.43 0.86 -13.02
CA HIS A 364 -7.92 0.60 -14.35
C HIS A 364 -7.08 -0.68 -14.33
N HIS A 365 -7.23 -1.49 -15.37
CA HIS A 365 -6.39 -2.67 -15.55
C HIS A 365 -5.03 -2.26 -16.11
N ARG A 366 -3.96 -2.87 -15.62
CA ARG A 366 -2.60 -2.55 -16.02
C ARG A 366 -2.23 -3.16 -17.34
N GLY A 367 -1.59 -2.35 -18.19
CA GLY A 367 -1.24 -2.74 -19.55
C GLY A 367 -2.45 -2.79 -20.49
N ASP A 368 -3.61 -2.27 -20.06
CA ASP A 368 -4.80 -2.16 -20.90
C ASP A 368 -4.91 -0.73 -21.46
N ASP A 369 -4.59 -0.58 -22.75
CA ASP A 369 -4.67 0.70 -23.47
C ASP A 369 -6.10 1.09 -23.83
N SER A 370 -7.09 0.20 -23.67
CA SER A 370 -8.49 0.45 -24.02
C SER A 370 -9.17 1.51 -23.14
N ARG A 371 -8.49 1.99 -22.10
CA ARG A 371 -9.03 2.92 -21.07
C ARG A 371 -10.31 2.40 -20.40
N THR A 372 -10.55 1.09 -20.46
CA THR A 372 -11.70 0.46 -19.81
C THR A 372 -11.66 0.75 -18.30
N THR A 373 -12.81 1.14 -17.76
CA THR A 373 -12.96 1.43 -16.34
C THR A 373 -13.68 0.29 -15.68
N TYR A 374 -13.12 -0.19 -14.59
CA TYR A 374 -13.71 -1.23 -13.76
C TYR A 374 -14.13 -0.62 -12.42
N ARG A 375 -15.15 -1.20 -11.78
CA ARG A 375 -15.67 -0.71 -10.51
C ARG A 375 -15.87 -1.86 -9.54
N ILE A 376 -15.47 -1.67 -8.28
CA ILE A 376 -15.90 -2.51 -7.16
C ILE A 376 -16.79 -1.65 -6.26
N TRP A 377 -17.98 -2.12 -5.91
CA TRP A 377 -18.93 -1.28 -5.17
C TRP A 377 -19.95 -2.10 -4.37
N VAL A 378 -20.50 -1.49 -3.33
CA VAL A 378 -21.60 -2.02 -2.51
C VAL A 378 -22.76 -1.01 -2.50
N GLY A 379 -23.95 -1.48 -2.13
CA GLY A 379 -25.18 -0.68 -2.18
C GLY A 379 -25.87 -0.82 -3.53
N GLY A 380 -26.23 0.30 -4.16
CA GLY A 380 -26.89 0.38 -5.48
C GLY A 380 -28.34 0.83 -5.40
N GLU A 381 -29.00 0.49 -4.31
CA GLU A 381 -30.35 0.94 -3.98
C GLU A 381 -30.33 2.19 -3.09
N ARG A 382 -31.42 2.97 -3.10
CA ARG A 382 -31.61 4.08 -2.13
C ARG A 382 -31.56 3.57 -0.68
N GLU A 383 -32.10 2.38 -0.44
CA GLU A 383 -31.98 1.69 0.85
C GLU A 383 -31.03 0.51 0.73
N TRP A 384 -29.93 0.54 1.49
CA TRP A 384 -28.97 -0.55 1.46
C TRP A 384 -29.53 -1.77 2.19
N ARG A 385 -29.92 -2.78 1.41
CA ARG A 385 -30.41 -4.07 1.93
C ARG A 385 -29.28 -5.01 2.33
N GLN A 386 -28.12 -4.87 1.72
CA GLN A 386 -26.95 -5.73 1.93
C GLN A 386 -25.66 -4.98 1.54
N LEU A 387 -24.53 -5.51 1.98
CA LEU A 387 -23.18 -5.03 1.66
C LEU A 387 -22.47 -6.00 0.70
N ILE A 388 -23.22 -6.75 -0.12
CA ILE A 388 -22.64 -7.66 -1.11
C ILE A 388 -21.85 -6.84 -2.15
N PRO A 389 -20.56 -7.14 -2.36
CA PRO A 389 -19.75 -6.47 -3.36
C PRO A 389 -20.19 -6.86 -4.77
N ASN A 390 -20.27 -5.85 -5.62
CA ASN A 390 -20.43 -5.98 -7.05
C ASN A 390 -19.13 -5.56 -7.72
N VAL A 391 -18.76 -6.28 -8.77
CA VAL A 391 -17.67 -5.92 -9.68
C VAL A 391 -18.27 -5.65 -11.05
N THR A 392 -17.90 -4.52 -11.65
CA THR A 392 -18.49 -4.06 -12.92
C THR A 392 -17.38 -3.68 -13.88
N ARG A 393 -17.49 -4.11 -15.13
CA ARG A 393 -16.82 -3.49 -16.27
C ARG A 393 -17.77 -2.44 -16.81
N GLU A 394 -17.41 -1.16 -16.67
CA GLU A 394 -18.24 -0.07 -17.20
C GLU A 394 -18.29 -0.18 -18.74
N ALA A 395 -19.40 0.25 -19.34
CA ALA A 395 -19.56 0.23 -20.78
C ALA A 395 -18.43 1.03 -21.47
N SER A 396 -17.94 0.51 -22.58
CA SER A 396 -17.01 1.18 -23.48
C SER A 396 -17.57 1.18 -24.91
N ASP A 397 -16.93 1.91 -25.82
CA ASP A 397 -17.36 1.99 -27.22
C ASP A 397 -17.44 0.62 -27.91
N VAL A 398 -16.70 -0.36 -27.40
CA VAL A 398 -16.56 -1.70 -27.99
C VAL A 398 -17.40 -2.74 -27.25
N ARG A 399 -17.79 -2.50 -25.99
CA ARG A 399 -18.44 -3.52 -25.15
C ARG A 399 -19.46 -2.92 -24.19
N GLY A 400 -20.58 -3.62 -24.03
CA GLY A 400 -21.59 -3.31 -23.02
C GLY A 400 -21.08 -3.47 -21.58
N GLU A 401 -21.83 -2.87 -20.65
CA GLU A 401 -21.62 -3.02 -19.21
C GLU A 401 -21.84 -4.47 -18.80
N GLU A 402 -21.00 -4.96 -17.90
CA GLU A 402 -21.11 -6.30 -17.33
C GLU A 402 -20.85 -6.25 -15.83
N THR A 403 -21.76 -6.82 -15.04
CA THR A 403 -21.69 -6.77 -13.57
C THR A 403 -21.90 -8.15 -12.96
N TYR A 404 -21.05 -8.50 -11.99
CA TYR A 404 -21.22 -9.68 -11.14
C TYR A 404 -21.42 -9.26 -9.68
N ALA A 405 -22.37 -9.91 -9.00
CA ALA A 405 -22.57 -9.80 -7.55
C ALA A 405 -21.92 -11.01 -6.85
N ILE A 406 -21.02 -10.77 -5.89
CA ILE A 406 -20.19 -11.82 -5.29
C ILE A 406 -20.64 -12.03 -3.85
N ALA A 407 -21.52 -13.03 -3.65
CA ALA A 407 -22.05 -13.36 -2.34
C ALA A 407 -21.11 -14.30 -1.56
N PRO A 408 -20.91 -14.08 -0.24
CA PRO A 408 -20.07 -14.95 0.58
C PRO A 408 -20.71 -16.33 0.81
N ARG A 409 -19.87 -17.37 0.80
CA ARG A 409 -20.27 -18.76 1.05
C ARG A 409 -20.32 -19.08 2.54
N LYS A 410 -20.97 -20.19 2.91
CA LYS A 410 -20.99 -20.67 4.32
C LYS A 410 -19.57 -21.05 4.74
N ASN A 411 -19.14 -20.61 5.93
CA ASN A 411 -17.83 -20.89 6.52
C ASN A 411 -16.62 -20.44 5.68
N GLN A 412 -16.83 -19.48 4.77
CA GLN A 412 -15.75 -18.93 3.96
C GLN A 412 -14.85 -18.01 4.81
N SER A 413 -13.54 -18.17 4.67
CA SER A 413 -12.60 -17.27 5.34
C SER A 413 -12.64 -15.87 4.71
N THR A 414 -12.27 -14.87 5.50
CA THR A 414 -12.17 -13.47 5.06
C THR A 414 -11.22 -13.31 3.87
N ALA A 415 -10.06 -13.98 3.92
CA ALA A 415 -9.07 -13.94 2.86
C ALA A 415 -9.58 -14.58 1.56
N ASP A 416 -10.22 -15.76 1.65
CA ASP A 416 -10.79 -16.45 0.48
C ASP A 416 -11.88 -15.61 -0.18
N PHE A 417 -12.73 -14.97 0.64
CA PHE A 417 -13.79 -14.12 0.11
C PHE A 417 -13.23 -12.88 -0.62
N VAL A 418 -12.27 -12.17 -0.03
CA VAL A 418 -11.58 -11.05 -0.71
C VAL A 418 -10.94 -11.52 -2.01
N TRP A 419 -10.27 -12.69 -1.98
CA TRP A 419 -9.66 -13.28 -3.15
C TRP A 419 -10.68 -13.58 -4.26
N GLU A 420 -11.86 -14.12 -3.92
CA GLU A 420 -12.95 -14.39 -4.87
C GLU A 420 -13.50 -13.12 -5.51
N VAL A 421 -13.70 -12.05 -4.73
CA VAL A 421 -14.13 -10.75 -5.27
C VAL A 421 -13.12 -10.23 -6.28
N HIS A 422 -11.83 -10.25 -5.94
CA HIS A 422 -10.79 -9.78 -6.87
C HIS A 422 -10.60 -10.71 -8.06
N ARG A 423 -10.86 -12.02 -7.91
CA ARG A 423 -10.86 -12.97 -9.03
C ARG A 423 -12.00 -12.69 -10.00
N ALA A 424 -13.20 -12.41 -9.50
CA ALA A 424 -14.34 -12.03 -10.32
C ALA A 424 -14.11 -10.68 -11.03
N LEU A 425 -13.44 -9.73 -10.38
CA LEU A 425 -12.99 -8.52 -11.05
C LEU A 425 -12.02 -8.84 -12.20
N ARG A 426 -11.06 -9.74 -11.97
CA ARG A 426 -10.08 -10.13 -13.00
C ARG A 426 -10.72 -10.89 -14.16
N SER A 427 -11.77 -11.68 -13.94
CA SER A 427 -12.44 -12.38 -15.04
C SER A 427 -13.11 -11.42 -16.02
N LEU A 428 -13.54 -10.24 -15.57
CA LEU A 428 -14.07 -9.19 -16.45
C LEU A 428 -13.03 -8.63 -17.44
N THR A 429 -11.73 -8.89 -17.23
CA THR A 429 -10.65 -8.47 -18.15
C THR A 429 -10.30 -9.55 -19.16
N ILE A 430 -10.74 -10.79 -18.96
CA ILE A 430 -10.40 -11.94 -19.80
C ILE A 430 -11.50 -12.11 -20.82
N THR A 431 -11.13 -11.98 -22.09
CA THR A 431 -11.99 -12.26 -23.24
C THR A 431 -11.23 -13.08 -24.25
#